data_AF-A0A9D1PDZ4-F1
#
_entry.id   AF-A0A9D1PDZ4-F1
#
_cell.length_a   1.000
_cell.length_b   1.000
_cell.length_c   1.000
_cell.angle_alpha   90.00
_cell.angle_beta   90.00
_cell.angle_gamma   90.00
#
_symmetry.space_group_name_H-M   'P 1'
#
loop_
_entity.id
_entity.type
_entity.pdbx_description
1 polymer ?
#
loop_
_entity_poly.entity_id
_entity_poly.type
_entity_poly.pdbx_seq_one_letter_code
_entity_poly.pdbx_strand_id
1 'polypeptide(L)'
;MKDGIKTKLILLSPVITTMFSWCANRFLLTFLSVVAVFFCISICPPCRKHENLWLFVLAGISTIPANIEISIFACGCFSYLWGESPVLRIIYFPLAYAILLCIEEIILGIIGRFIWKNQDPIFDEE
;
A
#
# COMPACT_ATOMS: atom_id res chain seq x y z
N MET A 1 -19.44 0.18 20.94
CA MET A 1 -18.19 -0.64 20.91
C MET A 1 -18.24 -1.76 19.87
N LYS A 2 -19.34 -2.52 19.76
CA LYS A 2 -19.49 -3.66 18.82
C LYS A 2 -19.39 -3.27 17.33
N ASP A 3 -19.87 -2.08 16.96
CA ASP A 3 -19.89 -1.62 15.55
C ASP A 3 -18.52 -1.10 15.05
N GLY A 4 -17.68 -0.59 15.95
CA GLY A 4 -16.31 -0.18 15.61
C GLY A 4 -15.43 -1.37 15.23
N ILE A 5 -15.60 -2.51 15.90
CA ILE A 5 -14.87 -3.75 15.58
C ILE A 5 -15.28 -4.28 14.20
N LYS A 6 -16.58 -4.29 13.90
CA LYS A 6 -17.09 -4.70 12.58
C LYS A 6 -16.52 -3.85 11.46
N THR A 7 -16.47 -2.53 11.65
CA THR A 7 -15.94 -1.60 10.64
C THR A 7 -14.44 -1.81 10.41
N LYS A 8 -13.66 -2.01 11.47
CA LYS A 8 -12.23 -2.34 11.36
C LYS A 8 -12.00 -3.66 10.62
N LEU A 9 -12.81 -4.69 10.90
CA LEU A 9 -12.73 -5.97 10.20
C LEU A 9 -13.04 -5.83 8.70
N ILE A 10 -14.03 -5.02 8.34
CA ILE A 10 -14.38 -4.75 6.93
C ILE A 10 -13.21 -4.06 6.21
N LEU A 11 -12.58 -3.05 6.83
CA LEU A 11 -11.44 -2.34 6.26
C LEU A 11 -10.20 -3.24 6.10
N LEU A 12 -9.96 -4.15 7.04
CA LEU A 12 -8.81 -5.05 7.01
C LEU A 12 -9.03 -6.27 6.11
N SER A 13 -10.26 -6.66 5.82
CA SER A 13 -10.58 -7.80 4.96
C SER A 13 -9.90 -7.76 3.57
N PRO A 14 -9.98 -6.67 2.79
CA PRO A 14 -9.30 -6.59 1.50
C PRO A 14 -7.77 -6.56 1.64
N VAL A 15 -7.24 -5.99 2.72
CA VAL A 15 -5.79 -6.00 3.03
C VAL A 15 -5.28 -7.42 3.29
N ILE A 16 -6.00 -8.20 4.09
CA ILE A 16 -5.63 -9.60 4.35
C ILE A 16 -5.73 -10.43 3.06
N THR A 17 -6.75 -10.14 2.24
CA THR A 17 -6.98 -10.85 0.98
C THR A 17 -5.92 -10.52 -0.06
N THR A 18 -5.47 -9.26 -0.17
CA THR A 18 -4.36 -8.88 -1.06
C THR A 18 -3.10 -9.63 -0.68
N MET A 19 -2.70 -9.60 0.60
CA MET A 19 -1.51 -10.30 1.07
C MET A 19 -1.57 -11.81 0.80
N PHE A 20 -2.68 -12.47 1.12
CA PHE A 20 -2.84 -13.91 0.87
C PHE A 20 -2.87 -14.25 -0.63
N SER A 21 -3.58 -13.46 -1.42
CA SER A 21 -3.69 -13.67 -2.88
C SER A 21 -2.35 -13.53 -3.59
N TRP A 22 -1.51 -12.58 -3.14
CA TRP A 22 -0.16 -12.39 -3.66
C TRP A 22 0.71 -13.61 -3.37
N CYS A 23 0.76 -14.06 -2.12
CA CYS A 23 1.50 -15.26 -1.73
C CYS A 23 1.02 -16.53 -2.46
N ALA A 24 -0.26 -16.56 -2.88
CA ALA A 24 -0.84 -17.65 -3.66
C ALA A 24 -0.66 -17.49 -5.20
N ASN A 25 0.08 -16.48 -5.67
CA ASN A 25 0.28 -16.13 -7.08
C ASN A 25 -1.06 -15.94 -7.85
N ARG A 26 -2.09 -15.43 -7.17
CA ARG A 26 -3.42 -15.20 -7.76
C ARG A 26 -3.56 -13.74 -8.19
N PHE A 27 -2.84 -13.36 -9.25
CA PHE A 27 -2.79 -11.98 -9.76
C PHE A 27 -4.16 -11.30 -9.92
N LEU A 28 -5.14 -11.99 -10.48
CA LEU A 28 -6.50 -11.44 -10.64
C LEU A 28 -7.13 -11.11 -9.28
N LEU A 29 -7.00 -12.00 -8.30
CA LEU A 29 -7.54 -11.81 -6.96
C LEU A 29 -6.80 -10.67 -6.24
N THR A 30 -5.49 -10.54 -6.42
CA THR A 30 -4.71 -9.41 -5.91
C THR A 30 -5.23 -8.10 -6.49
N PHE A 31 -5.38 -8.01 -7.81
CA PHE A 31 -5.89 -6.81 -8.45
C PHE A 31 -7.29 -6.43 -7.93
N LEU A 32 -8.21 -7.40 -7.87
CA LEU A 32 -9.56 -7.19 -7.35
C LEU A 32 -9.56 -6.77 -5.88
N SER A 33 -8.68 -7.32 -5.06
CA SER A 33 -8.60 -6.99 -3.63
C SER A 33 -7.96 -5.62 -3.39
N VAL A 34 -6.99 -5.18 -4.20
CA VAL A 34 -6.49 -3.80 -4.17
C VAL A 34 -7.60 -2.83 -4.55
N VAL A 35 -8.36 -3.10 -5.61
CA VAL A 35 -9.53 -2.29 -5.99
C VAL A 35 -10.57 -2.27 -4.87
N ALA A 36 -10.78 -3.39 -4.18
CA ALA A 36 -11.69 -3.45 -3.03
C ALA A 36 -11.25 -2.56 -1.86
N VAL A 37 -9.94 -2.31 -1.66
CA VAL A 37 -9.46 -1.34 -0.66
C VAL A 37 -10.02 0.05 -0.95
N PHE A 38 -9.99 0.52 -2.20
CA PHE A 38 -10.55 1.82 -2.59
C PHE A 38 -12.06 1.90 -2.33
N PHE A 39 -12.79 0.84 -2.66
CA PHE A 39 -14.23 0.78 -2.37
C PHE A 39 -14.52 0.81 -0.87
N CYS A 40 -13.78 0.03 -0.07
CA CYS A 40 -13.94 0.02 1.38
C CYS A 40 -13.69 1.40 1.99
N ILE A 41 -12.65 2.10 1.56
CA ILE A 41 -12.37 3.48 2.01
C ILE A 41 -13.52 4.41 1.64
N SER A 42 -14.06 4.30 0.42
CA SER A 42 -15.15 5.16 -0.06
C SER A 42 -16.43 5.05 0.76
N ILE A 43 -16.76 3.85 1.25
CA ILE A 43 -18.05 3.57 1.91
C ILE A 43 -17.96 3.59 3.44
N CYS A 44 -16.76 3.47 4.02
CA CYS A 44 -16.60 3.36 5.46
C CYS A 44 -16.69 4.73 6.14
N PRO A 45 -17.66 4.94 7.05
CA PRO A 45 -17.82 6.24 7.72
C PRO A 45 -16.56 6.78 8.41
N PRO A 46 -15.70 5.96 9.06
CA PRO A 46 -14.46 6.45 9.69
C PRO A 46 -13.43 7.02 8.71
N CYS A 47 -13.56 6.69 7.42
CA CYS A 47 -12.65 7.17 6.39
C CYS A 47 -13.09 8.49 5.77
N ARG A 48 -14.33 8.92 6.03
CA ARG A 48 -14.94 10.06 5.37
C ARG A 48 -14.14 11.34 5.63
N LYS A 49 -13.86 12.08 4.56
CA LYS A 49 -13.02 13.29 4.53
C LYS A 49 -11.54 13.11 4.88
N HIS A 50 -11.11 11.89 5.19
CA HIS A 50 -9.72 11.51 5.41
C HIS A 50 -9.34 10.32 4.52
N GLU A 51 -10.02 10.15 3.38
CA GLU A 51 -9.88 9.02 2.48
C GLU A 51 -8.46 8.90 1.95
N ASN A 52 -7.78 10.03 1.69
CA ASN A 52 -6.38 10.02 1.24
C ASN A 52 -5.42 9.45 2.30
N LEU A 53 -5.66 9.75 3.58
CA LEU A 53 -4.87 9.19 4.68
C LEU A 53 -5.11 7.68 4.81
N TRP A 54 -6.37 7.26 4.72
CA TRP A 54 -6.70 5.83 4.79
C TRP A 54 -6.23 5.07 3.56
N LEU A 55 -6.19 5.71 2.40
CA LEU A 55 -5.61 5.14 1.18
C LEU A 55 -4.13 4.87 1.37
N PHE A 56 -3.37 5.86 1.85
CA PHE A 56 -1.95 5.71 2.19
C PHE A 56 -1.74 4.51 3.12
N VAL A 57 -2.47 4.45 4.24
CA VAL A 57 -2.29 3.37 5.22
C VAL A 57 -2.69 2.00 4.68
N LEU A 58 -3.88 1.87 4.10
CA LEU A 58 -4.42 0.56 3.74
C LEU A 58 -3.84 0.01 2.44
N ALA A 59 -3.59 0.86 1.44
CA ALA A 59 -2.95 0.44 0.21
C ALA A 59 -1.48 0.10 0.48
N GLY A 60 -0.74 0.96 1.18
CA GLY A 60 0.66 0.70 1.51
C GLY A 60 0.89 -0.59 2.31
N ILE A 61 -0.02 -0.96 3.23
CA ILE A 61 0.04 -2.27 3.91
C ILE A 61 -0.29 -3.42 2.95
N SER A 62 -1.28 -3.24 2.07
CA SER A 62 -1.73 -4.27 1.13
C SER A 62 -0.65 -4.64 0.10
N THR A 63 0.20 -3.70 -0.27
CA THR A 63 1.23 -3.84 -1.31
C THR A 63 2.61 -4.23 -0.77
N ILE A 64 2.78 -4.38 0.56
CA ILE A 64 4.04 -4.83 1.18
C ILE A 64 4.64 -6.06 0.46
N PRO A 65 3.89 -7.16 0.21
CA PRO A 65 4.46 -8.33 -0.45
C PRO A 65 5.00 -8.02 -1.85
N ALA A 66 4.25 -7.24 -2.63
CA ALA A 66 4.64 -6.83 -3.96
C ALA A 66 5.89 -5.94 -3.94
N ASN A 67 5.93 -4.96 -3.04
CA ASN A 67 7.10 -4.08 -2.89
C ASN A 67 8.34 -4.84 -2.45
N ILE A 68 8.22 -5.85 -1.58
CA ILE A 68 9.34 -6.73 -1.22
C ILE A 68 9.85 -7.49 -2.45
N GLU A 69 8.97 -8.13 -3.22
CA GLU A 69 9.38 -8.90 -4.40
C GLU A 69 10.03 -8.03 -5.48
N ILE A 70 9.43 -6.88 -5.79
CA ILE A 70 9.99 -5.94 -6.76
C ILE A 70 11.34 -5.41 -6.26
N SER A 71 11.50 -5.16 -4.96
CA SER A 71 12.79 -4.75 -4.38
C SER A 71 13.85 -5.83 -4.50
N ILE A 72 13.50 -7.10 -4.23
CA ILE A 72 14.39 -8.26 -4.40
C ILE A 72 14.81 -8.38 -5.88
N PHE A 73 13.84 -8.26 -6.78
CA PHE A 73 14.08 -8.32 -8.23
C PHE A 73 14.99 -7.18 -8.67
N ALA A 74 14.72 -5.93 -8.26
CA ALA A 74 15.54 -4.78 -8.59
C ALA A 74 16.99 -4.95 -8.08
N CYS A 75 17.18 -5.40 -6.83
CA CYS A 75 18.51 -5.69 -6.30
C CYS A 75 19.25 -6.78 -7.10
N GLY A 76 18.52 -7.80 -7.57
CA GLY A 76 19.07 -8.83 -8.45
C GLY A 76 19.44 -8.28 -9.83
N CYS A 77 18.56 -7.49 -10.45
CA CYS A 77 18.81 -6.88 -11.75
C CYS A 77 20.00 -5.93 -11.72
N PHE A 78 20.20 -5.18 -10.65
CA PHE A 78 21.30 -4.23 -10.57
C PHE A 78 22.57 -4.84 -9.99
N SER A 79 22.58 -6.08 -9.48
CA SER A 79 23.75 -6.67 -8.79
C SER A 79 25.05 -6.59 -9.60
N TYR A 80 24.98 -6.66 -10.92
CA TYR A 80 26.13 -6.53 -11.82
C TYR A 80 26.88 -5.18 -11.70
N LEU A 81 26.21 -4.10 -11.25
CA LEU A 81 26.81 -2.76 -11.11
C LEU A 81 27.70 -2.62 -9.87
N TRP A 82 27.52 -3.46 -8.86
CA TRP A 82 28.11 -3.29 -7.53
C TRP A 82 28.90 -4.54 -7.09
N GLY A 83 28.96 -5.55 -7.96
CA GLY A 83 29.46 -6.88 -7.62
C GLY A 83 28.43 -7.67 -6.83
N GLU A 84 28.44 -9.00 -6.95
CA GLU A 84 27.53 -9.93 -6.26
C GLU A 84 27.81 -10.02 -4.74
N SER A 85 28.19 -8.90 -4.11
CA SER A 85 28.45 -8.83 -2.67
C SER A 85 27.15 -8.90 -1.89
N PRO A 86 26.99 -9.90 -0.99
CA PRO A 86 25.80 -10.03 -0.16
C PRO A 86 25.61 -8.85 0.79
N VAL A 87 26.69 -8.19 1.20
CA VAL A 87 26.66 -7.01 2.09
C VAL A 87 25.97 -5.84 1.40
N LEU A 88 26.29 -5.59 0.13
CA LEU A 88 25.67 -4.52 -0.64
C LEU A 88 24.19 -4.79 -0.86
N ARG A 89 23.79 -6.04 -1.08
CA ARG A 89 22.38 -6.42 -1.21
C ARG A 89 21.57 -6.10 0.04
N ILE A 90 22.13 -6.30 1.24
CA ILE A 90 21.48 -5.96 2.51
C ILE A 90 21.28 -4.44 2.65
N ILE A 91 22.22 -3.63 2.14
CA ILE A 91 22.14 -2.17 2.20
C ILE A 91 21.18 -1.62 1.14
N TYR A 92 21.21 -2.15 -0.09
CA TYR A 92 20.40 -1.63 -1.19
C TYR A 92 18.95 -2.10 -1.16
N PHE A 93 18.65 -3.24 -0.55
CA PHE A 93 17.27 -3.74 -0.46
C PHE A 93 16.33 -2.76 0.27
N PRO A 94 16.64 -2.27 1.48
CA PRO A 94 15.80 -1.27 2.15
C PRO A 94 15.68 0.04 1.36
N LEU A 95 16.74 0.44 0.65
CA LEU A 95 16.72 1.64 -0.18
C LEU A 95 15.78 1.47 -1.38
N ALA A 96 15.87 0.33 -2.08
CA ALA A 96 14.99 0.01 -3.20
C ALA A 96 13.53 -0.06 -2.74
N TYR A 97 13.28 -0.69 -1.59
CA TYR A 97 11.95 -0.75 -0.99
C TYR A 97 11.41 0.64 -0.64
N ALA A 98 12.22 1.50 -0.02
CA ALA A 98 11.82 2.86 0.32
C ALA A 98 11.50 3.69 -0.93
N ILE A 99 12.31 3.58 -1.99
CA ILE A 99 12.06 4.26 -3.26
C ILE A 99 10.72 3.80 -3.87
N LEU A 100 10.46 2.49 -3.90
CA LEU A 100 9.22 1.94 -4.43
C LEU A 100 8.01 2.41 -3.61
N LEU A 101 8.10 2.37 -2.29
CA LEU A 101 7.06 2.88 -1.41
C LEU A 101 6.80 4.37 -1.68
N CYS A 102 7.85 5.20 -1.80
CA CYS A 102 7.67 6.61 -2.14
C CYS A 102 6.99 6.83 -3.49
N ILE A 103 7.36 6.06 -4.52
CA ILE A 103 6.74 6.15 -5.85
C ILE A 103 5.25 5.77 -5.75
N GLU A 104 4.96 4.65 -5.08
CA GLU A 104 3.59 4.20 -4.86
C GLU A 104 2.75 5.27 -4.16
N GLU A 105 3.26 5.85 -3.07
CA GLU A 105 2.52 6.85 -2.29
C GLU A 105 2.32 8.17 -3.05
N ILE A 106 3.27 8.56 -3.90
CA ILE A 106 3.07 9.71 -4.81
C ILE A 106 1.93 9.42 -5.78
N ILE A 107 1.92 8.24 -6.40
CA ILE A 107 0.89 7.83 -7.36
C ILE A 107 -0.48 7.75 -6.66
N LEU A 108 -0.56 7.08 -5.52
CA LEU A 108 -1.78 6.95 -4.73
C LEU A 108 -2.27 8.30 -4.22
N GLY A 109 -1.37 9.20 -3.80
CA GLY A 109 -1.72 10.55 -3.40
C GLY A 109 -2.28 11.40 -4.55
N ILE A 110 -1.76 11.22 -5.76
CA ILE A 110 -2.34 11.84 -6.97
C ILE A 110 -3.73 11.28 -7.24
N ILE A 111 -3.88 9.95 -7.29
CA ILE A 111 -5.16 9.28 -7.56
C ILE A 111 -6.20 9.65 -6.50
N GLY A 112 -5.82 9.62 -5.22
CA GLY A 112 -6.67 9.96 -4.09
C GLY A 112 -7.21 11.39 -4.21
N ARG A 113 -6.37 12.37 -4.52
CA ARG A 113 -6.81 13.75 -4.77
C ARG A 113 -7.74 13.91 -5.97
N PHE A 114 -7.61 13.05 -6.99
CA PHE A 114 -8.55 13.03 -8.12
C PHE A 114 -9.92 12.48 -7.75
N ILE A 115 -9.97 11.41 -6.94
CA ILE A 115 -11.21 10.74 -6.52
C ILE A 115 -11.91 11.55 -5.42
N TRP A 116 -11.19 11.92 -4.36
CA TRP A 116 -11.70 12.64 -3.19
C TRP A 116 -11.11 14.04 -3.10
N LYS A 117 -11.82 15.00 -3.72
CA LYS A 117 -11.42 16.41 -3.75
C LYS A 117 -11.66 17.15 -2.44
N ASN A 118 -12.67 16.72 -1.68
CA ASN A 118 -13.07 17.35 -0.42
C ASN A 118 -12.48 16.55 0.75
N GLN A 119 -11.32 16.99 1.25
CA GLN A 119 -10.67 16.42 2.43
C GLN A 119 -10.63 17.48 3.53
N ASP A 120 -10.79 17.04 4.78
CA ASP A 120 -10.53 17.93 5.92
C ASP A 120 -9.00 18.01 6.12
N PRO A 121 -8.48 19.17 6.59
CA PRO A 121 -7.07 19.29 6.89
C PRO A 121 -6.67 18.27 7.95
N ILE A 122 -5.46 17.72 7.81
CA ILE A 122 -4.93 16.68 8.71
C ILE A 122 -4.59 17.27 10.09
N PHE A 123 -4.21 18.55 10.11
CA PHE A 123 -3.92 19.31 11.31
C PHE A 123 -4.97 20.40 11.44
N ASP A 124 -5.56 20.54 12.63
CA ASP A 124 -6.36 21.71 12.94
C ASP A 124 -5.43 22.93 12.88
N GLU A 125 -5.77 23.92 12.05
CA GLU A 125 -5.11 25.23 12.10
C GLU A 125 -5.52 25.90 13.41
N GLU A 126 -4.70 25.75 14.46
CA GLU A 126 -4.77 26.56 15.69
C GLU A 126 -4.45 28.03 15.43
#